data_AF-A0A968YST4-F1
#
_entry.id   AF-A0A968YST4-F1
#
_cell.length_a   1.000
_cell.length_b   1.000
_cell.length_c   1.000
_cell.angle_alpha   90.00
_cell.angle_beta   90.00
_cell.angle_gamma   90.00
#
_symmetry.space_group_name_H-M   'P 1'
#
loop_
_entity.id
_entity.type
_entity.pdbx_description
1 polymer ?
#
loop_
_entity_poly.entity_id
_entity_poly.type
_entity_poly.pdbx_seq_one_letter_code
_entity_poly.pdbx_strand_id
1 'polypeptide(L)'
;MQQSVWQRRRNTNLRWSIAIGVTVSSVSLTAWALFNLRQTIIGEISTYRQASEAFLLSNQELDALISGSRARKNFSNPLLQIFPPNSQLREQVVQTLRKVFYGMKERNRWEPMPGMEVRNIFFHPNGKLLIATKSNNNGTVQLWDRETKGKPILELPGHKFQAGYSSDNVFFSPDRSKLATVDSQGIVRLWDWNGNKLKEFQAGYEIKKLSFSPNGQTLATKGYDNEDDQKN
;
A
#
# COMPACT_ATOMS: atom_id res chain seq x y z
N MET A 1 -5.00 76.94 13.91
CA MET A 1 -4.30 75.66 14.21
C MET A 1 -5.21 74.56 14.78
N GLN A 2 -6.20 74.85 15.64
CA GLN A 2 -7.03 73.77 16.24
C GLN A 2 -7.95 73.04 15.24
N GLN A 3 -8.50 73.74 14.23
CA GLN A 3 -9.37 73.11 13.22
C GLN A 3 -8.65 72.07 12.33
N SER A 4 -7.37 72.28 12.00
CA SER A 4 -6.59 71.34 11.17
C SER A 4 -6.20 70.06 11.94
N VAL A 5 -5.97 70.16 13.25
CA VAL A 5 -5.71 69.00 14.13
C VAL A 5 -6.97 68.15 14.28
N TRP A 6 -8.15 68.78 14.41
CA TRP A 6 -9.44 68.08 14.49
C TRP A 6 -9.77 67.34 13.20
N GLN A 7 -9.58 67.98 12.04
CA GLN A 7 -9.77 67.34 10.74
C GLN A 7 -8.80 66.16 10.52
N ARG A 8 -7.55 66.28 10.97
CA ARG A 8 -6.56 65.20 10.88
C ARG A 8 -6.95 63.98 11.73
N ARG A 9 -7.40 64.19 12.97
CA ARG A 9 -7.89 63.11 13.86
C ARG A 9 -9.16 62.43 13.32
N ARG A 10 -10.10 63.20 12.75
CA ARG A 10 -11.31 62.66 12.13
C ARG A 10 -10.96 61.80 10.90
N ASN A 11 -10.06 62.26 10.05
CA ASN A 11 -9.61 61.51 8.88
C ASN A 11 -8.83 60.25 9.25
N THR A 12 -8.01 60.26 10.31
CA THR A 12 -7.34 59.04 10.80
C THR A 12 -8.34 58.05 11.38
N ASN A 13 -9.33 58.51 12.14
CA ASN A 13 -10.36 57.64 12.69
C ASN A 13 -11.22 57.00 11.59
N LEU A 14 -11.58 57.77 10.55
CA LEU A 14 -12.29 57.27 9.37
C LEU A 14 -11.46 56.24 8.58
N ARG A 15 -10.15 56.48 8.41
CA ARG A 15 -9.24 55.51 7.77
C ARG A 15 -9.15 54.21 8.55
N TRP A 16 -9.02 54.29 9.89
CA TRP A 16 -9.00 53.12 10.75
C TRP A 16 -10.35 52.39 10.75
N SER A 17 -11.49 53.08 10.75
CA SER A 17 -12.81 52.43 10.69
C SER A 17 -13.03 51.71 9.35
N ILE A 18 -12.59 52.30 8.23
CA ILE A 18 -12.65 51.65 6.92
C ILE A 18 -11.71 50.45 6.88
N ALA A 19 -10.47 50.60 7.36
CA ALA A 19 -9.51 49.50 7.41
C ALA A 19 -10.03 48.32 8.25
N ILE A 20 -10.61 48.60 9.43
CA ILE A 20 -11.25 47.59 10.28
C ILE A 20 -12.47 46.97 9.57
N GLY A 21 -13.30 47.76 8.90
CA GLY A 21 -14.44 47.25 8.13
C GLY A 21 -14.01 46.28 7.03
N VAL A 22 -12.98 46.64 6.26
CA VAL A 22 -12.44 45.81 5.18
C VAL A 22 -11.83 44.51 5.73
N THR A 23 -11.08 44.57 6.84
CA THR A 23 -10.50 43.36 7.43
C THR A 23 -11.56 42.44 7.99
N VAL A 24 -12.58 42.96 8.69
CA VAL A 24 -13.70 42.15 9.20
C VAL A 24 -14.44 41.48 8.05
N SER A 25 -14.79 42.21 6.98
CA SER A 25 -15.46 41.61 5.82
C SER A 25 -14.61 40.54 5.14
N SER A 26 -13.29 40.77 5.01
CA SER A 26 -12.36 39.78 4.43
C SER A 26 -12.28 38.51 5.29
N VAL A 27 -12.19 38.65 6.62
CA VAL A 27 -12.22 37.52 7.55
C VAL A 27 -13.55 36.78 7.49
N SER A 28 -14.68 37.48 7.40
CA SER A 28 -15.99 36.84 7.25
C SER A 28 -16.11 36.06 5.93
N LEU A 29 -15.64 36.61 4.82
CA LEU A 29 -15.66 35.93 3.52
C LEU A 29 -14.79 34.68 3.51
N THR A 30 -13.60 34.76 4.10
CA THR A 30 -12.69 33.59 4.22
C THR A 30 -13.27 32.52 5.14
N ALA A 31 -13.85 32.90 6.29
CA ALA A 31 -14.53 31.97 7.17
C ALA A 31 -15.72 31.28 6.48
N TRP A 32 -16.52 32.04 5.72
CA TRP A 32 -17.63 31.51 4.94
C TRP A 32 -17.15 30.53 3.85
N ALA A 33 -16.09 30.86 3.12
CA ALA A 33 -15.50 29.97 2.13
C ALA A 33 -14.99 28.66 2.76
N LEU A 34 -14.28 28.74 3.89
CA LEU A 34 -13.81 27.56 4.64
C LEU A 34 -14.97 26.70 5.15
N PHE A 35 -16.04 27.34 5.62
CA PHE A 35 -17.25 26.64 6.04
C PHE A 35 -17.89 25.87 4.86
N ASN A 36 -18.02 26.50 3.69
CA ASN A 36 -18.56 25.85 2.50
C ASN A 36 -17.69 24.66 2.06
N LEU A 37 -16.37 24.83 2.00
CA LEU A 37 -15.44 23.74 1.66
C LEU A 37 -15.56 22.58 2.64
N ARG A 38 -15.68 22.87 3.95
CA ARG A 38 -15.93 21.85 4.97
C ARG A 38 -17.22 21.10 4.71
N GLN A 39 -18.31 21.79 4.37
CA GLN A 39 -19.59 21.14 4.07
C GLN A 39 -19.51 20.25 2.83
N THR A 40 -18.78 20.66 1.79
CA THR A 40 -18.54 19.82 0.61
C THR A 40 -17.83 18.51 0.98
N ILE A 41 -16.76 18.58 1.77
CA ILE A 41 -16.01 17.39 2.20
C ILE A 41 -16.89 16.46 3.05
N ILE A 42 -17.71 17.03 3.95
CA ILE A 42 -18.67 16.25 4.74
C ILE A 42 -19.71 15.57 3.83
N GLY A 43 -20.19 16.30 2.82
CA GLY A 43 -21.05 15.77 1.77
C GLY A 43 -20.40 14.57 1.07
N GLU A 44 -19.17 14.69 0.61
CA GLU A 44 -18.41 13.60 -0.02
C GLU A 44 -18.23 12.38 0.89
N ILE A 45 -17.91 12.59 2.17
CA ILE A 45 -17.83 11.48 3.13
C ILE A 45 -19.17 10.75 3.21
N SER A 46 -20.27 11.51 3.27
CA SER A 46 -21.61 10.93 3.34
C SER A 46 -22.01 10.18 2.06
N THR A 47 -21.61 10.66 0.88
CA THR A 47 -21.89 9.98 -0.39
C THR A 47 -21.08 8.70 -0.51
N TYR A 48 -19.78 8.72 -0.15
CA TYR A 48 -18.96 7.51 -0.12
C TYR A 48 -19.48 6.47 0.88
N ARG A 49 -19.98 6.90 2.04
CA ARG A 49 -20.62 6.01 3.03
C ARG A 49 -21.89 5.37 2.43
N GLN A 50 -22.77 6.16 1.83
CA GLN A 50 -24.00 5.65 1.22
C GLN A 50 -23.70 4.71 0.04
N ALA A 51 -22.73 5.04 -0.81
CA ALA A 51 -22.27 4.17 -1.88
C ALA A 51 -21.72 2.86 -1.34
N SER A 52 -20.93 2.89 -0.26
CA SER A 52 -20.43 1.69 0.43
C SER A 52 -21.57 0.78 0.88
N GLU A 53 -22.62 1.34 1.49
CA GLU A 53 -23.81 0.58 1.90
C GLU A 53 -24.57 0.00 0.70
N ALA A 54 -24.76 0.78 -0.36
CA ALA A 54 -25.42 0.32 -1.59
C ALA A 54 -24.66 -0.83 -2.28
N PHE A 55 -23.33 -0.74 -2.35
CA PHE A 55 -22.48 -1.79 -2.90
C PHE A 55 -22.52 -3.07 -2.06
N LEU A 56 -22.56 -2.93 -0.73
CA LEU A 56 -22.68 -4.07 0.18
C LEU A 56 -24.01 -4.81 -0.04
N LEU A 57 -25.11 -4.07 -0.19
CA LEU A 57 -26.43 -4.64 -0.51
C LEU A 57 -26.47 -5.32 -1.89
N SER A 58 -25.63 -4.86 -2.82
CA SER A 58 -25.49 -5.41 -4.17
C SER A 58 -24.43 -6.52 -4.27
N ASN A 59 -23.92 -7.03 -3.15
CA ASN A 59 -22.90 -8.08 -3.09
C ASN A 59 -21.57 -7.71 -3.82
N GLN A 60 -21.32 -6.40 -3.98
CA GLN A 60 -20.09 -5.80 -4.50
C GLN A 60 -19.17 -5.42 -3.34
N GLU A 61 -18.72 -6.41 -2.58
CA GLU A 61 -18.02 -6.23 -1.30
C GLU A 61 -16.71 -5.40 -1.42
N LEU A 62 -15.97 -5.55 -2.53
CA LEU A 62 -14.73 -4.80 -2.75
C LEU A 62 -15.00 -3.32 -3.03
N ASP A 63 -16.00 -3.00 -3.86
CA ASP A 63 -16.40 -1.62 -4.14
C ASP A 63 -16.99 -0.95 -2.89
N ALA A 64 -17.69 -1.74 -2.07
CA ALA A 64 -18.15 -1.31 -0.75
C ALA A 64 -16.97 -0.92 0.14
N LEU A 65 -15.91 -1.74 0.19
CA LEU A 65 -14.71 -1.47 0.99
C LEU A 65 -13.96 -0.25 0.49
N ILE A 66 -13.75 -0.14 -0.82
CA ILE A 66 -13.04 0.98 -1.44
C ILE A 66 -13.77 2.29 -1.11
N SER A 67 -15.08 2.32 -1.28
CA SER A 67 -15.90 3.50 -0.99
C SER A 67 -15.87 3.85 0.49
N GLY A 68 -16.06 2.87 1.38
CA GLY A 68 -15.98 3.09 2.83
C GLY A 68 -14.59 3.57 3.29
N SER A 69 -13.53 3.04 2.68
CA SER A 69 -12.15 3.43 2.96
C SER A 69 -11.86 4.85 2.49
N ARG A 70 -12.37 5.27 1.31
CA ARG A 70 -12.31 6.66 0.84
C ARG A 70 -13.03 7.60 1.80
N ALA A 71 -14.24 7.24 2.25
CA ALA A 71 -14.96 8.01 3.27
C ALA A 71 -14.10 8.19 4.53
N ARG A 72 -13.44 7.11 4.99
CA ARG A 72 -12.57 7.15 6.16
C ARG A 72 -11.31 8.00 5.95
N LYS A 73 -10.66 7.88 4.78
CA LYS A 73 -9.46 8.64 4.41
C LYS A 73 -9.74 10.14 4.36
N ASN A 74 -10.92 10.56 3.92
CA ASN A 74 -11.28 11.97 3.83
C ASN A 74 -11.32 12.67 5.21
N PHE A 75 -11.50 11.95 6.32
CA PHE A 75 -11.36 12.54 7.67
C PHE A 75 -9.93 13.00 7.98
N SER A 76 -8.92 12.54 7.24
CA SER A 76 -7.54 13.03 7.36
C SER A 76 -7.31 14.37 6.64
N ASN A 77 -8.33 14.93 5.96
CA ASN A 77 -8.22 16.24 5.33
C ASN A 77 -7.86 17.33 6.37
N PRO A 78 -6.88 18.22 6.11
CA PRO A 78 -6.44 19.26 7.06
C PRO A 78 -7.59 20.12 7.59
N LEU A 79 -8.57 20.46 6.74
CA LEU A 79 -9.73 21.26 7.15
C LEU A 79 -10.58 20.56 8.21
N LEU A 80 -10.72 19.23 8.14
CA LEU A 80 -11.45 18.45 9.14
C LEU A 80 -10.63 18.16 10.40
N GLN A 81 -9.31 18.34 10.35
CA GLN A 81 -8.48 18.28 11.56
C GLN A 81 -8.63 19.56 12.39
N ILE A 82 -8.73 20.71 11.72
CA ILE A 82 -8.92 22.01 12.38
C ILE A 82 -10.39 22.20 12.81
N PHE A 83 -11.34 21.79 11.96
CA PHE A 83 -12.78 21.93 12.21
C PHE A 83 -13.48 20.57 12.14
N PRO A 84 -13.39 19.74 13.20
CA PRO A 84 -13.89 18.38 13.18
C PRO A 84 -15.40 18.32 12.89
N PRO A 85 -15.85 17.30 12.12
CA PRO A 85 -17.27 17.02 11.95
C PRO A 85 -17.85 16.39 13.23
N ASN A 86 -19.19 16.31 13.29
CA ASN A 86 -19.90 15.62 14.38
C ASN A 86 -19.35 14.19 14.57
N SER A 87 -19.13 13.78 15.82
CA SER A 87 -18.66 12.44 16.19
C SER A 87 -19.56 11.33 15.64
N GLN A 88 -20.87 11.58 15.53
CA GLN A 88 -21.82 10.63 14.97
C GLN A 88 -21.49 10.22 13.53
N LEU A 89 -21.05 11.15 12.68
CA LEU A 89 -20.70 10.84 11.29
C LEU A 89 -19.48 9.90 11.23
N ARG A 90 -18.49 10.16 12.10
CA ARG A 90 -17.32 9.30 12.21
C ARG A 90 -17.71 7.89 12.65
N GLU A 91 -18.57 7.78 13.67
CA GLU A 91 -19.07 6.48 14.15
C GLU A 91 -19.82 5.74 13.04
N GLN A 92 -20.71 6.41 12.32
CA GLN A 92 -21.43 5.79 11.20
C GLN A 92 -20.48 5.21 10.15
N VAL A 93 -19.46 5.97 9.72
CA VAL A 93 -18.47 5.48 8.75
C VAL A 93 -17.68 4.27 9.29
N VAL A 94 -17.31 4.29 10.57
CA VAL A 94 -16.62 3.16 11.21
C VAL A 94 -17.53 1.93 11.29
N GLN A 95 -18.80 2.10 11.63
CA GLN A 95 -19.78 1.01 11.67
C GLN A 95 -20.04 0.42 10.28
N THR A 96 -20.20 1.25 9.26
CA THR A 96 -20.31 0.79 7.86
C THR A 96 -19.07 -0.02 7.46
N LEU A 97 -17.87 0.46 7.76
CA LEU A 97 -16.64 -0.27 7.47
C LEU A 97 -16.53 -1.60 8.22
N ARG A 98 -16.95 -1.65 9.49
CA ARG A 98 -17.03 -2.91 10.25
C ARG A 98 -17.99 -3.89 9.59
N LYS A 99 -19.18 -3.44 9.18
CA LYS A 99 -20.15 -4.28 8.46
C LYS A 99 -19.57 -4.84 7.16
N VAL A 100 -18.89 -4.00 6.37
CA VAL A 100 -18.23 -4.43 5.14
C VAL A 100 -17.13 -5.46 5.44
N PHE A 101 -16.32 -5.24 6.48
CA PHE A 101 -15.25 -6.16 6.86
C PHE A 101 -15.78 -7.52 7.33
N TYR A 102 -16.81 -7.55 8.18
CA TYR A 102 -17.43 -8.80 8.62
C TYR A 102 -18.26 -9.48 7.52
N GLY A 103 -18.81 -8.71 6.58
CA GLY A 103 -19.56 -9.22 5.45
C GLY A 103 -18.68 -9.77 4.33
N MET A 104 -17.38 -9.45 4.32
CA MET A 104 -16.47 -9.89 3.27
C MET A 104 -16.29 -11.40 3.32
N LYS A 105 -16.49 -12.03 2.16
CA LYS A 105 -16.28 -13.46 1.97
C LYS A 105 -15.00 -13.70 1.21
N GLU A 106 -14.23 -14.67 1.68
CA GLU A 106 -13.12 -15.19 0.89
C GLU A 106 -13.69 -15.86 -0.37
N ARG A 107 -13.47 -15.24 -1.54
CA ARG A 107 -13.96 -15.76 -2.82
C ARG A 107 -13.04 -16.78 -3.47
N ASN A 108 -11.75 -16.69 -3.18
CA ASN A 108 -10.75 -17.57 -3.77
C ASN A 108 -9.76 -17.97 -2.68
N ARG A 109 -9.62 -19.28 -2.51
CA ARG A 109 -8.51 -19.89 -1.78
C ARG A 109 -7.64 -20.59 -2.81
N TRP A 110 -6.36 -20.25 -2.85
CA TRP A 110 -5.39 -21.04 -3.61
C TRP A 110 -4.69 -21.97 -2.64
N GLU A 111 -4.75 -23.27 -2.89
CA GLU A 111 -4.09 -24.28 -2.08
C GLU A 111 -2.86 -24.79 -2.82
N PRO A 112 -1.66 -24.73 -2.22
CA PRO A 112 -0.48 -25.34 -2.81
C PRO A 112 -0.66 -26.85 -2.91
N MET A 113 -0.09 -27.47 -3.94
CA MET A 113 -0.06 -28.94 -3.99
C MET A 113 0.74 -29.50 -2.80
N PRO A 114 0.45 -30.74 -2.37
CA PRO A 114 1.17 -31.38 -1.27
C PRO A 114 2.69 -31.36 -1.46
N GLY A 115 3.43 -30.94 -0.44
CA GLY A 115 4.90 -30.84 -0.49
C GLY A 115 5.44 -29.54 -1.09
N MET A 116 4.57 -28.61 -1.49
CA MET A 116 4.95 -27.25 -1.83
C MET A 116 4.69 -26.26 -0.71
N GLU A 117 5.65 -25.38 -0.48
CA GLU A 117 5.55 -24.28 0.46
C GLU A 117 5.33 -22.97 -0.30
N VAL A 118 4.34 -22.18 0.12
CA VAL A 118 4.19 -20.79 -0.37
C VAL A 118 5.28 -19.95 0.26
N ARG A 119 6.11 -19.36 -0.60
CA ARG A 119 7.24 -18.52 -0.16
C ARG A 119 6.95 -17.05 -0.34
N ASN A 120 6.22 -16.67 -1.38
CA ASN A 120 5.93 -15.26 -1.64
C ASN A 120 4.65 -15.09 -2.47
N ILE A 121 4.03 -13.93 -2.34
CA ILE A 121 2.87 -13.52 -3.14
C ILE A 121 3.13 -12.10 -3.63
N PHE A 122 2.96 -11.85 -4.92
CA PHE A 122 3.28 -10.56 -5.51
C PHE A 122 2.40 -10.26 -6.73
N PHE A 123 2.35 -9.00 -7.14
CA PHE A 123 1.66 -8.59 -8.35
C PHE A 123 2.65 -8.46 -9.51
N HIS A 124 2.41 -9.19 -10.59
CA HIS A 124 3.10 -9.01 -11.86
C HIS A 124 2.84 -7.57 -12.39
N PRO A 125 3.75 -6.98 -13.19
CA PRO A 125 3.55 -5.63 -13.76
C PRO A 125 2.27 -5.47 -14.57
N ASN A 126 1.73 -6.54 -15.15
CA ASN A 126 0.42 -6.54 -15.83
C ASN A 126 -0.80 -6.57 -14.87
N GLY A 127 -0.57 -6.51 -13.55
CA GLY A 127 -1.61 -6.51 -12.53
C GLY A 127 -2.09 -7.90 -12.07
N LYS A 128 -1.58 -9.00 -12.64
CA LYS A 128 -1.95 -10.35 -12.21
C LYS A 128 -1.27 -10.74 -10.89
N LEU A 129 -2.01 -11.42 -10.02
CA LEU A 129 -1.46 -11.96 -8.77
C LEU A 129 -0.68 -13.23 -9.08
N LEU A 130 0.57 -13.26 -8.66
CA LEU A 130 1.45 -14.41 -8.80
C LEU A 130 1.86 -14.93 -7.42
N ILE A 131 1.85 -16.25 -7.30
CA ILE A 131 2.23 -16.97 -6.08
C ILE A 131 3.52 -17.72 -6.41
N ALA A 132 4.55 -17.47 -5.60
CA ALA A 132 5.81 -18.19 -5.69
C ALA A 132 5.81 -19.33 -4.67
N THR A 133 5.94 -20.56 -5.15
CA THR A 133 6.08 -21.74 -4.32
C THR A 133 7.42 -22.41 -4.53
N LYS A 134 7.77 -23.25 -3.57
CA LYS A 134 8.98 -24.03 -3.56
C LYS A 134 8.64 -25.49 -3.29
N SER A 135 9.23 -26.39 -4.06
CA SER A 135 9.21 -27.83 -3.80
C SER A 135 10.54 -28.28 -3.21
N ASN A 136 10.51 -28.80 -1.98
CA ASN A 136 11.70 -29.36 -1.33
C ASN A 136 12.17 -30.64 -2.04
N ASN A 137 11.24 -31.46 -2.54
CA ASN A 137 11.56 -32.77 -3.12
C ASN A 137 12.35 -32.66 -4.42
N ASN A 138 11.98 -31.69 -5.28
CA ASN A 138 12.52 -31.59 -6.63
C ASN A 138 13.45 -30.39 -6.81
N GLY A 139 13.62 -29.55 -5.77
CA GLY A 139 14.50 -28.39 -5.89
C GLY A 139 14.00 -27.36 -6.90
N THR A 140 12.68 -27.21 -7.01
CA THR A 140 12.04 -26.33 -7.99
C THR A 140 11.36 -25.16 -7.30
N VAL A 141 11.49 -23.99 -7.90
CA VAL A 141 10.64 -22.83 -7.59
C VAL A 141 9.60 -22.74 -8.71
N GLN A 142 8.33 -22.59 -8.35
CA GLN A 142 7.24 -22.49 -9.30
C GLN A 142 6.46 -21.20 -9.10
N LEU A 143 6.05 -20.57 -10.20
CA LEU A 143 5.18 -19.40 -10.19
C LEU A 143 3.80 -19.78 -10.71
N TRP A 144 2.78 -19.35 -9.99
CA TRP A 144 1.38 -19.66 -10.24
C TRP A 144 0.57 -18.39 -10.42
N ASP A 145 -0.38 -18.42 -11.34
CA ASP A 145 -1.45 -17.43 -11.45
C ASP A 145 -2.77 -18.12 -11.09
N ARG A 146 -3.73 -17.31 -10.64
CA ARG A 146 -5.11 -17.71 -10.44
C ARG A 146 -5.72 -18.33 -11.69
N GLU A 147 -5.37 -17.83 -12.88
CA GLU A 147 -5.97 -18.29 -14.14
C GLU A 147 -5.45 -19.66 -14.60
N THR A 148 -4.24 -20.02 -14.18
CA THR A 148 -3.62 -21.28 -14.57
C THR A 148 -4.17 -22.41 -13.69
N LYS A 149 -5.25 -23.06 -14.17
CA LYS A 149 -5.97 -24.18 -13.54
C LYS A 149 -5.08 -25.39 -13.18
N GLY A 150 -4.21 -25.24 -12.19
CA GLY A 150 -3.35 -26.32 -11.69
C GLY A 150 -2.07 -26.59 -12.48
N LYS A 151 -1.62 -25.66 -13.35
CA LYS A 151 -0.28 -25.71 -13.95
C LYS A 151 0.52 -24.46 -13.57
N PRO A 152 1.81 -24.57 -13.24
CA PRO A 152 2.64 -23.40 -13.02
C PRO A 152 2.83 -22.66 -14.34
N ILE A 153 2.90 -21.33 -14.28
CA ILE A 153 3.26 -20.48 -15.42
C ILE A 153 4.74 -20.63 -15.72
N LEU A 154 5.54 -20.76 -14.66
CA LEU A 154 6.99 -20.82 -14.74
C LEU A 154 7.52 -21.83 -13.75
N GLU A 155 8.45 -22.66 -14.21
CA GLU A 155 9.21 -23.59 -13.38
C GLU A 155 10.68 -23.21 -13.46
N LEU A 156 11.29 -22.99 -12.31
CA LEU A 156 12.68 -22.60 -12.15
C LEU A 156 13.41 -23.75 -11.46
N PRO A 157 14.11 -24.62 -12.21
CA PRO A 157 14.77 -25.80 -11.66
C PRO A 157 16.20 -25.51 -11.15
N GLY A 158 16.78 -26.49 -10.46
CA GLY A 158 18.20 -26.49 -10.09
C GLY A 158 18.51 -25.89 -8.73
N HIS A 159 17.52 -25.72 -7.85
CA HIS A 159 17.72 -25.29 -6.49
C HIS A 159 17.98 -26.45 -5.55
N LYS A 160 18.90 -26.27 -4.60
CA LYS A 160 19.08 -27.22 -3.49
C LYS A 160 18.45 -26.64 -2.23
N PHE A 161 17.43 -27.30 -1.72
CA PHE A 161 16.71 -26.88 -0.53
C PHE A 161 16.89 -27.90 0.57
N GLN A 162 17.67 -27.54 1.58
CA GLN A 162 17.79 -28.35 2.78
C GLN A 162 16.51 -28.28 3.62
N ALA A 163 16.17 -29.38 4.30
CA ALA A 163 15.08 -29.42 5.25
C ALA A 163 15.30 -28.36 6.35
N GLY A 164 14.29 -27.53 6.62
CA GLY A 164 14.38 -26.41 7.57
C GLY A 164 14.84 -25.08 6.97
N TYR A 165 15.19 -25.03 5.68
CA TYR A 165 15.51 -23.78 4.98
C TYR A 165 14.25 -22.93 4.74
N SER A 166 13.94 -22.07 5.71
CA SER A 166 12.74 -21.23 5.78
C SER A 166 12.96 -19.79 5.29
N SER A 167 14.10 -19.48 4.67
CA SER A 167 14.35 -18.14 4.12
C SER A 167 13.49 -17.85 2.90
N ASP A 168 13.19 -16.57 2.67
CA ASP A 168 12.56 -16.14 1.42
C ASP A 168 13.51 -16.41 0.26
N ASN A 169 13.00 -17.11 -0.74
CA ASN A 169 13.81 -17.69 -1.80
C ASN A 169 13.47 -17.16 -3.17
N VAL A 170 12.54 -16.22 -3.26
CA VAL A 170 12.05 -15.64 -4.51
C VAL A 170 11.83 -14.14 -4.30
N PHE A 171 12.50 -13.36 -5.14
CA PHE A 171 12.52 -11.91 -5.10
C PHE A 171 12.36 -11.34 -6.51
N PHE A 172 11.72 -10.19 -6.62
CA PHE A 172 11.53 -9.51 -7.90
C PHE A 172 12.41 -8.29 -8.00
N SER A 173 12.92 -8.02 -9.20
CA SER A 173 13.53 -6.73 -9.47
C SER A 173 12.46 -5.62 -9.39
N PRO A 174 12.81 -4.38 -8.98
CA PRO A 174 11.83 -3.30 -8.84
C PRO A 174 11.18 -2.87 -10.15
N ASP A 175 11.91 -2.99 -11.26
CA ASP A 175 11.40 -2.82 -12.63
C ASP A 175 10.52 -4.00 -13.09
N ARG A 176 10.42 -5.05 -12.27
CA ARG A 176 9.66 -6.28 -12.48
C ARG A 176 10.02 -7.03 -13.78
N SER A 177 11.21 -6.78 -14.32
CA SER A 177 11.69 -7.44 -15.53
C SER A 177 12.33 -8.80 -15.26
N LYS A 178 12.77 -9.04 -14.02
CA LYS A 178 13.57 -10.20 -13.61
C LYS A 178 13.12 -10.79 -12.29
N LEU A 179 13.49 -12.05 -12.13
CA LEU A 179 13.31 -12.87 -10.96
C LEU A 179 14.68 -13.20 -10.36
N ALA A 180 14.84 -13.04 -9.05
CA ALA A 180 15.94 -13.63 -8.31
C ALA A 180 15.43 -14.75 -7.43
N THR A 181 16.12 -15.87 -7.47
CA THR A 181 15.85 -17.01 -6.58
C THR A 181 17.10 -17.38 -5.82
N VAL A 182 16.94 -17.87 -4.59
CA VAL A 182 18.06 -18.23 -3.72
C VAL A 182 17.84 -19.62 -3.14
N ASP A 183 18.90 -20.41 -3.09
CA ASP A 183 18.85 -21.76 -2.50
C ASP A 183 19.63 -21.86 -1.19
N SER A 184 19.53 -23.00 -0.50
CA SER A 184 20.13 -23.17 0.83
C SER A 184 21.66 -23.27 0.80
N GLN A 185 22.26 -23.32 -0.38
CA GLN A 185 23.71 -23.31 -0.57
C GLN A 185 24.23 -21.89 -0.82
N GLY A 186 23.37 -20.87 -0.77
CA GLY A 186 23.75 -19.49 -1.04
C GLY A 186 23.92 -19.19 -2.53
N ILE A 187 23.38 -20.03 -3.43
CA ILE A 187 23.38 -19.76 -4.86
C ILE A 187 22.20 -18.84 -5.19
N VAL A 188 22.52 -17.68 -5.74
CA VAL A 188 21.56 -16.72 -6.29
C VAL A 188 21.46 -16.91 -7.81
N ARG A 189 20.26 -17.17 -8.31
CA ARG A 189 19.98 -17.26 -9.76
C ARG A 189 19.07 -16.13 -10.18
N LEU A 190 19.43 -15.47 -11.28
CA LEU A 190 18.60 -14.49 -11.96
C LEU A 190 17.93 -15.14 -13.16
N TRP A 191 16.63 -14.89 -13.31
CA TRP A 191 15.81 -15.44 -14.38
C TRP A 191 15.05 -14.35 -15.12
N ASP A 192 14.79 -14.59 -16.40
CA ASP A 192 13.76 -13.88 -17.14
C ASP A 192 12.38 -14.52 -16.96
N TRP A 193 11.35 -13.88 -17.50
CA TRP A 193 9.98 -14.38 -17.46
C TRP A 193 9.70 -15.57 -18.38
N ASN A 194 10.67 -15.95 -19.22
CA ASN A 194 10.61 -17.15 -20.06
C ASN A 194 11.22 -18.37 -19.36
N GLY A 195 11.78 -18.20 -18.16
CA GLY A 195 12.44 -19.28 -17.39
C GLY A 195 13.90 -19.48 -17.77
N ASN A 196 14.49 -18.58 -18.54
CA ASN A 196 15.91 -18.64 -18.87
C ASN A 196 16.73 -18.07 -17.70
N LYS A 197 17.77 -18.82 -17.32
CA LYS A 197 18.74 -18.36 -16.33
C LYS A 197 19.65 -17.32 -16.97
N LEU A 198 19.51 -16.07 -16.53
CA LEU A 198 20.30 -14.94 -16.99
C LEU A 198 21.70 -14.93 -16.37
N LYS A 199 21.79 -15.16 -15.05
CA LYS A 199 23.04 -15.18 -14.29
C LYS A 199 22.93 -16.08 -13.05
N GLU A 200 24.07 -16.52 -12.54
CA GLU A 200 24.19 -17.29 -11.31
C GLU A 200 25.37 -16.74 -10.49
N PHE A 201 25.20 -16.61 -9.18
CA PHE A 201 26.20 -16.10 -8.25
C PHE A 201 26.24 -16.97 -6.99
N GLN A 202 27.44 -17.22 -6.46
CA GLN A 202 27.64 -17.88 -5.17
C GLN A 202 27.97 -16.84 -4.12
N ALA A 203 27.16 -16.71 -3.06
CA ALA A 203 27.44 -15.79 -1.97
C ALA A 203 28.50 -16.31 -0.99
N GLY A 204 28.70 -17.64 -0.93
CA GLY A 204 29.65 -18.29 -0.01
C GLY A 204 29.11 -18.52 1.40
N TYR A 205 27.87 -18.10 1.67
CA TYR A 205 27.20 -18.22 2.97
C TYR A 205 25.70 -18.47 2.77
N GLU A 206 25.02 -18.94 3.82
CA GLU A 206 23.57 -19.18 3.77
C GLU A 206 22.82 -17.84 3.76
N ILE A 207 22.13 -17.53 2.66
CA ILE A 207 21.40 -16.26 2.52
C ILE A 207 20.07 -16.34 3.29
N LYS A 208 19.84 -15.39 4.21
CA LYS A 208 18.55 -15.21 4.89
C LYS A 208 17.68 -14.14 4.24
N LYS A 209 18.30 -13.15 3.59
CA LYS A 209 17.59 -12.05 2.94
C LYS A 209 18.35 -11.55 1.72
N LEU A 210 17.59 -11.24 0.68
CA LEU A 210 18.08 -10.61 -0.54
C LEU A 210 17.21 -9.39 -0.84
N SER A 211 17.83 -8.32 -1.31
CA SER A 211 17.13 -7.11 -1.75
C SER A 211 17.76 -6.53 -3.01
N PHE A 212 16.92 -6.06 -3.93
CA PHE A 212 17.36 -5.30 -5.07
C PHE A 212 17.48 -3.81 -4.70
N SER A 213 18.47 -3.13 -5.27
CA SER A 213 18.52 -1.68 -5.29
C SER A 213 17.30 -1.09 -6.02
N PRO A 214 16.84 0.14 -5.71
CA PRO A 214 15.68 0.73 -6.38
C PRO A 214 15.77 0.81 -7.91
N ASN A 215 16.99 0.91 -8.45
CA ASN A 215 17.26 0.90 -9.88
C ASN A 215 17.35 -0.52 -10.50
N GLY A 216 17.23 -1.59 -9.71
CA GLY A 216 17.26 -2.99 -10.14
C GLY A 216 18.62 -3.52 -10.60
N GLN A 217 19.69 -2.71 -10.51
CA GLN A 217 21.02 -3.07 -11.04
C GLN A 217 21.91 -3.77 -10.01
N THR A 218 21.64 -3.62 -8.73
CA THR A 218 22.46 -4.15 -7.63
C THR A 218 21.63 -5.07 -6.75
N LEU A 219 22.28 -6.13 -6.28
CA LEU A 219 21.74 -7.08 -5.31
C LEU A 219 22.54 -6.99 -4.02
N ALA A 220 21.84 -6.86 -2.90
CA ALA A 220 22.42 -7.00 -1.57
C ALA A 220 21.93 -8.30 -0.94
N THR A 221 22.86 -9.11 -0.44
CA THR A 221 22.58 -10.36 0.27
C THR A 221 23.05 -10.25 1.71
N LYS A 222 22.31 -10.89 2.63
CA LYS A 222 22.68 -11.02 4.04
C LYS A 222 22.44 -12.46 4.47
N GLY A 223 23.38 -13.01 5.24
CA GLY A 223 23.35 -14.39 5.67
C GLY A 223 24.24 -14.70 6.87
N TYR A 224 24.42 -15.98 7.15
CA TYR A 224 25.36 -16.51 8.14
C TYR A 224 26.45 -17.31 7.43
N ASP A 225 27.69 -17.10 7.83
CA ASP A 225 28.80 -17.93 7.35
C ASP A 225 28.64 -19.35 7.91
N ASN A 226 29.00 -20.34 7.10
CA ASN A 226 28.86 -21.76 7.45
C ASN A 226 29.98 -22.25 8.40
N GLU A 227 30.77 -21.35 9.02
CA GLU A 227 32.05 -21.70 9.66
C GLU A 227 32.00 -22.16 11.13
N ASP A 228 30.84 -22.19 11.80
CA ASP A 228 30.78 -22.58 13.22
C ASP A 228 30.63 -24.11 13.48
N ASP A 229 30.47 -24.95 12.46
CA ASP A 229 30.21 -26.41 12.64
C ASP A 229 31.43 -27.34 12.43
N GLN A 230 32.65 -26.81 12.25
CA GLN A 230 33.88 -27.66 12.11
C GLN A 230 34.95 -27.46 13.21
N LYS A 231 34.61 -26.82 14.33
CA LYS A 231 35.48 -26.79 15.52
C LYS A 231 34.74 -27.33 16.72
N ASN A 232 34.66 -28.65 16.83
CA ASN A 232 34.63 -29.39 18.11
C ASN A 232 34.89 -30.89 17.86
#